data_AF-A0A7C1EZK7-F1
#
_entry.id   AF-A0A7C1EZK7-F1
#
_cell.length_a   1.000
_cell.length_b   1.000
_cell.length_c   1.000
_cell.angle_alpha   90.00
_cell.angle_beta   90.00
_cell.angle_gamma   90.00
#
_symmetry.space_group_name_H-M   'P 1'
#
loop_
_entity.id
_entity.type
_entity.pdbx_description
1 polymer ?
#
loop_
_entity_poly.entity_id
_entity_poly.type
_entity_poly.pdbx_seq_one_letter_code
_entity_poly.pdbx_strand_id
1 'polypeptide(L)'
;MTRMHKHFPITAMIALLTALLITVMPAAAQLEAFDELMDQAIDVYFEGDYQEALDIINEALASTDDDVARSFALDWRGWIYYILGDDERALEDLNEAIDISGDDADPIYYVDRALIYAIGGNNREALADYELALELDSSYAFNADTLVSTDSFDFLIENYTIANDARKDNYIILAFRGTLYANIGSYDEAIADYERALELNPSFTVVEQALEDVRDAQENGIEPEFCNIEGTGVIPLLQYGVAVEGSISSETPYELFCINVASTPATIEARMTRERGSLEPVVALYVFGTNLAFSEPTTGDEATVEAEITVPGLYTVLVGREDFEEGRTTGDYSLTVEITGAGGQITLLPNGSAS
;
A
#
# COMPACT_ATOMS: atom_id res chain seq x y z
N MET A 1 18.49 -46.92 -47.39
CA MET A 1 19.02 -46.57 -46.05
C MET A 1 18.76 -45.09 -45.84
N THR A 2 17.61 -44.76 -45.27
CA THR A 2 17.16 -43.37 -45.08
C THR A 2 17.57 -42.95 -43.67
N ARG A 3 18.44 -41.95 -43.58
CA ARG A 3 19.01 -41.43 -42.33
C ARG A 3 17.98 -40.47 -41.73
N MET A 4 17.30 -40.87 -40.65
CA MET A 4 16.47 -39.96 -39.86
C MET A 4 17.36 -38.97 -39.12
N HIS A 5 17.33 -37.70 -39.52
CA HIS A 5 17.81 -36.60 -38.68
C HIS A 5 16.79 -36.39 -37.56
N LYS A 6 17.15 -36.72 -36.32
CA LYS A 6 16.44 -36.24 -35.15
C LYS A 6 16.73 -34.73 -35.04
N HIS A 7 15.75 -33.91 -35.36
CA HIS A 7 15.76 -32.51 -34.93
C HIS A 7 15.59 -32.49 -33.41
N PHE A 8 16.65 -32.08 -32.71
CA PHE A 8 16.53 -31.63 -31.33
C PHE A 8 15.88 -30.24 -31.36
N PRO A 9 14.80 -29.99 -30.61
CA PRO A 9 14.18 -28.67 -30.55
C PRO A 9 15.12 -27.67 -29.87
N ILE A 10 15.19 -26.45 -30.40
CA ILE A 10 16.07 -25.35 -29.94
C ILE A 10 15.88 -25.05 -28.45
N THR A 11 14.67 -25.20 -27.92
CA THR A 11 14.32 -25.10 -26.49
C THR A 11 15.08 -26.10 -25.62
N ALA A 12 15.31 -27.33 -26.10
CA ALA A 12 16.10 -28.33 -25.37
C ALA A 12 17.61 -28.03 -25.41
N MET A 13 18.07 -27.16 -26.30
CA MET A 13 19.49 -26.76 -26.41
C MET A 13 19.80 -25.54 -25.52
N ILE A 14 18.83 -24.64 -25.30
CA ILE A 14 18.95 -23.48 -24.39
C ILE A 14 18.88 -23.96 -22.93
N ALA A 15 17.94 -24.83 -22.57
CA ALA A 15 17.87 -25.43 -21.24
C ALA A 15 19.11 -26.26 -20.87
N LEU A 16 19.77 -26.88 -21.86
CA LEU A 16 21.05 -27.59 -21.67
C LEU A 16 22.25 -26.65 -21.54
N LEU A 17 22.14 -25.40 -21.98
CA LEU A 17 23.19 -24.38 -21.90
C LEU A 17 23.12 -23.62 -20.57
N THR A 18 21.92 -23.28 -20.10
CA THR A 18 21.69 -22.70 -18.76
C THR A 18 22.01 -23.71 -17.65
N ALA A 19 21.54 -24.96 -17.78
CA ALA A 19 21.89 -26.03 -16.83
C ALA A 19 23.41 -26.37 -16.81
N LEU A 20 24.14 -26.14 -17.91
CA LEU A 20 25.60 -26.34 -17.94
C LEU A 20 26.34 -25.17 -17.26
N LEU A 21 25.77 -23.96 -17.26
CA LEU A 21 26.33 -22.76 -16.63
C LEU A 21 26.28 -22.84 -15.10
N ILE A 22 25.17 -23.32 -14.53
CA ILE A 22 25.02 -23.57 -13.08
C ILE A 22 26.10 -24.57 -12.60
N THR A 23 26.37 -25.65 -13.35
CA THR A 23 27.36 -26.66 -12.91
C THR A 23 28.83 -26.21 -12.95
N VAL A 24 29.14 -25.07 -13.58
CA VAL A 24 30.52 -24.59 -13.80
C VAL A 24 30.86 -23.36 -12.96
N MET A 25 29.86 -22.58 -12.57
CA MET A 25 30.05 -21.40 -11.71
C MET A 25 30.16 -21.79 -10.22
N PRO A 26 31.04 -21.15 -9.45
CA PRO A 26 31.03 -21.26 -7.99
C PRO A 26 29.68 -20.77 -7.43
N ALA A 27 29.15 -21.42 -6.39
CA ALA A 27 27.88 -21.04 -5.75
C ALA A 27 27.81 -19.55 -5.38
N ALA A 28 28.92 -18.95 -4.91
CA ALA A 28 28.97 -17.53 -4.61
C ALA A 28 28.76 -16.61 -5.83
N ALA A 29 29.21 -17.04 -7.02
CA ALA A 29 29.01 -16.29 -8.26
C ALA A 29 27.61 -16.49 -8.85
N GLN A 30 26.95 -17.60 -8.52
CA GLN A 30 25.54 -17.81 -8.86
C GLN A 30 24.65 -16.91 -8.00
N LEU A 31 24.94 -16.83 -6.70
CA LEU A 31 24.21 -15.96 -5.78
C LEU A 31 24.39 -14.48 -6.13
N GLU A 32 25.61 -14.04 -6.45
CA GLU A 32 25.86 -12.65 -6.88
C GLU A 32 25.09 -12.29 -8.16
N ALA A 33 25.04 -13.21 -9.14
CA ALA A 33 24.26 -13.01 -10.36
C ALA A 33 22.74 -13.05 -10.11
N PHE A 34 22.29 -13.88 -9.17
CA PHE A 34 20.91 -13.93 -8.73
C PHE A 34 20.49 -12.61 -8.07
N ASP A 35 21.29 -12.11 -7.14
CA ASP A 35 21.02 -10.85 -6.43
C ASP A 35 20.89 -9.68 -7.41
N GLU A 36 21.80 -9.58 -8.40
CA GLU A 36 21.75 -8.54 -9.44
C GLU A 36 20.46 -8.62 -10.28
N LEU A 37 20.00 -9.83 -10.61
CA LEU A 37 18.74 -10.03 -11.33
C LEU A 37 17.53 -9.69 -10.48
N MET A 38 17.54 -10.03 -9.19
CA MET A 38 16.44 -9.69 -8.29
C MET A 38 16.33 -8.19 -8.05
N ASP A 39 17.45 -7.49 -7.83
CA ASP A 39 17.48 -6.03 -7.73
C ASP A 39 16.89 -5.38 -8.98
N GLN A 40 17.30 -5.85 -10.18
CA GLN A 40 16.77 -5.36 -11.44
C GLN A 40 15.26 -5.63 -11.59
N ALA A 41 14.79 -6.82 -11.23
CA ALA A 41 13.38 -7.17 -11.32
C ALA A 41 12.52 -6.28 -10.41
N ILE A 42 13.00 -5.99 -9.20
CA ILE A 42 12.32 -5.13 -8.24
C ILE A 42 12.27 -3.68 -8.73
N ASP A 43 13.36 -3.15 -9.31
CA ASP A 43 13.37 -1.82 -9.91
C ASP A 43 12.33 -1.71 -11.04
N VAL A 44 12.31 -2.69 -11.95
CA VAL A 44 11.37 -2.74 -13.09
C VAL A 44 9.92 -2.91 -12.61
N TYR A 45 9.71 -3.67 -11.53
CA TYR A 45 8.41 -3.78 -10.87
C TYR A 45 7.91 -2.42 -10.38
N PHE A 46 8.76 -1.61 -9.74
CA PHE A 46 8.39 -0.26 -9.27
C PHE A 46 8.19 0.75 -10.41
N GLU A 47 8.76 0.50 -11.59
CA GLU A 47 8.45 1.24 -12.82
C GLU A 47 7.09 0.84 -13.44
N GLY A 48 6.49 -0.25 -12.95
CA GLY A 48 5.18 -0.76 -13.38
C GLY A 48 5.23 -1.73 -14.56
N ASP A 49 6.42 -2.13 -15.03
CA ASP A 49 6.54 -3.14 -16.10
C ASP A 49 6.58 -4.56 -15.51
N TYR A 50 5.41 -5.03 -15.09
CA TYR A 50 5.25 -6.33 -14.45
C TYR A 50 5.63 -7.52 -15.34
N GLN A 51 5.55 -7.36 -16.67
CA GLN A 51 5.88 -8.45 -17.59
C GLN A 51 7.39 -8.58 -17.78
N GLU A 52 8.12 -7.46 -17.84
CA GLU A 52 9.59 -7.47 -17.87
C GLU A 52 10.15 -7.94 -16.52
N ALA A 53 9.60 -7.47 -15.39
CA ALA A 53 9.98 -7.96 -14.06
C ALA A 53 9.82 -9.48 -13.94
N LEU A 54 8.70 -10.02 -14.43
CA LEU A 54 8.44 -11.47 -14.45
C LEU A 54 9.46 -12.24 -15.30
N ASP A 55 9.87 -11.70 -16.45
CA ASP A 55 10.87 -12.33 -17.32
C ASP A 55 12.25 -12.37 -16.63
N ILE A 56 12.63 -11.30 -15.92
CA ILE A 56 13.88 -11.23 -15.16
C ILE A 56 13.87 -12.21 -13.97
N ILE A 57 12.76 -12.31 -13.23
CA ILE A 57 12.64 -13.27 -12.11
C ILE A 57 12.74 -14.72 -12.63
N ASN A 58 12.20 -15.02 -13.81
CA ASN A 58 12.37 -16.33 -14.43
C ASN A 58 13.83 -16.62 -14.77
N GLU A 59 14.62 -15.61 -15.15
CA GLU A 59 16.07 -15.73 -15.33
C GLU A 59 16.80 -15.94 -14.00
N ALA A 60 16.41 -15.20 -12.94
CA ALA A 60 16.95 -15.37 -11.59
C ALA A 60 16.70 -16.79 -11.05
N LEU A 61 15.48 -17.29 -11.18
CA LEU A 61 15.13 -18.67 -10.78
C LEU A 61 15.87 -19.74 -11.58
N ALA A 62 16.38 -19.40 -12.78
CA ALA A 62 17.19 -20.30 -13.59
C ALA A 62 18.69 -20.17 -13.32
N SER A 63 19.14 -19.19 -12.53
CA SER A 63 20.55 -18.95 -12.21
C SER A 63 20.99 -19.52 -10.86
N THR A 64 20.04 -19.88 -10.00
CA THR A 64 20.29 -20.40 -8.65
C THR A 64 19.64 -21.76 -8.40
N ASP A 65 20.34 -22.60 -7.64
CA ASP A 65 19.79 -23.81 -7.00
C ASP A 65 19.74 -23.64 -5.46
N ASP A 66 19.97 -22.43 -4.94
CA ASP A 66 19.89 -22.14 -3.51
C ASP A 66 18.44 -21.98 -3.07
N ASP A 67 18.03 -22.76 -2.06
CA ASP A 67 16.65 -22.85 -1.61
C ASP A 67 16.13 -21.50 -1.05
N VAL A 68 16.97 -20.73 -0.35
CA VAL A 68 16.58 -19.43 0.24
C VAL A 68 16.42 -18.37 -0.87
N ALA A 69 17.37 -18.31 -1.80
CA ALA A 69 17.25 -17.44 -2.97
C ALA A 69 16.01 -17.81 -3.80
N ARG A 70 15.77 -19.11 -4.00
CA ARG A 70 14.63 -19.60 -4.78
C ARG A 70 13.30 -19.25 -4.12
N SER A 71 13.15 -19.43 -2.80
CA SER A 71 11.91 -19.08 -2.10
C SER A 71 11.60 -17.58 -2.20
N PHE A 72 12.63 -16.74 -2.06
CA PHE A 72 12.50 -15.29 -2.23
C PHE A 72 12.04 -14.88 -3.64
N ALA A 73 12.65 -15.46 -4.68
CA ALA A 73 12.24 -15.17 -6.06
C ALA A 73 10.84 -15.70 -6.39
N LEU A 74 10.43 -16.85 -5.83
CA LEU A 74 9.09 -17.39 -6.01
C LEU A 74 8.01 -16.50 -5.37
N ASP A 75 8.29 -15.96 -4.18
CA ASP A 75 7.40 -15.01 -3.51
C ASP A 75 7.13 -13.77 -4.38
N TRP A 76 8.20 -13.10 -4.83
CA TRP A 76 8.10 -11.97 -5.76
C TRP A 76 7.36 -12.31 -7.06
N ARG A 77 7.61 -13.51 -7.62
CA ARG A 77 6.92 -13.95 -8.84
C ARG A 77 5.44 -14.17 -8.58
N GLY A 78 5.10 -14.76 -7.44
CA GLY A 78 3.74 -14.98 -7.00
C GLY A 78 2.98 -13.67 -6.86
N TRP A 79 3.60 -12.68 -6.22
CA TRP A 79 3.07 -11.33 -6.08
C TRP A 79 2.76 -10.67 -7.44
N ILE A 80 3.71 -10.76 -8.37
CA ILE A 80 3.54 -10.21 -9.73
C ILE A 80 2.45 -10.95 -10.51
N TYR A 81 2.33 -12.28 -10.37
CA TYR A 81 1.22 -13.02 -10.97
C TYR A 81 -0.14 -12.56 -10.45
N TYR A 82 -0.24 -12.31 -9.14
CA TYR A 82 -1.45 -11.77 -8.53
C TYR A 82 -1.81 -10.38 -9.11
N ILE A 83 -0.84 -9.47 -9.24
CA ILE A 83 -1.07 -8.14 -9.87
C ILE A 83 -1.53 -8.27 -11.32
N LEU A 84 -1.02 -9.26 -12.05
CA LEU A 84 -1.44 -9.56 -13.42
C LEU A 84 -2.78 -10.32 -13.50
N GLY A 85 -3.41 -10.61 -12.36
CA GLY A 85 -4.72 -11.27 -12.25
C GLY A 85 -4.68 -12.79 -12.44
N ASP A 86 -3.52 -13.41 -12.21
CA ASP A 86 -3.34 -14.87 -12.29
C ASP A 86 -3.14 -15.47 -10.89
N ASP A 87 -4.24 -15.48 -10.13
CA ASP A 87 -4.27 -15.98 -8.75
C ASP A 87 -3.83 -17.45 -8.63
N GLU A 88 -4.06 -18.26 -9.67
CA GLU A 88 -3.70 -19.69 -9.65
C GLU A 88 -2.18 -19.86 -9.62
N ARG A 89 -1.46 -19.17 -10.53
CA ARG A 89 0.01 -19.20 -10.53
C ARG A 89 0.60 -18.48 -9.33
N ALA A 90 -0.04 -17.41 -8.88
CA ALA A 90 0.39 -16.70 -7.68
C ALA A 90 0.40 -17.61 -6.45
N LEU A 91 -0.69 -18.34 -6.22
CA LEU A 91 -0.79 -19.30 -5.12
C LEU A 91 0.15 -20.49 -5.32
N GLU A 92 0.39 -20.96 -6.55
CA GLU A 92 1.35 -22.04 -6.82
C GLU A 92 2.77 -21.65 -6.37
N ASP A 93 3.23 -20.46 -6.75
CA ASP A 93 4.55 -19.96 -6.40
C ASP A 93 4.71 -19.71 -4.89
N LEU A 94 3.71 -19.10 -4.25
CA LEU A 94 3.73 -18.86 -2.80
C LEU A 94 3.70 -20.15 -1.99
N ASN A 95 2.95 -21.16 -2.46
CA ASN A 95 2.98 -22.49 -1.85
C ASN A 95 4.37 -23.12 -2.00
N GLU A 96 5.00 -23.01 -3.17
CA GLU A 96 6.34 -23.53 -3.40
C GLU A 96 7.39 -22.81 -2.54
N ALA A 97 7.30 -21.48 -2.41
CA ALA A 97 8.19 -20.69 -1.55
C ALA A 97 8.13 -21.19 -0.09
N ILE A 98 6.91 -21.34 0.44
CA ILE A 98 6.66 -21.84 1.81
C ILE A 98 7.17 -23.29 1.97
N ASP A 99 6.92 -24.16 0.99
CA ASP A 99 7.34 -25.56 1.04
C ASP A 99 8.87 -25.71 1.00
N ILE A 100 9.58 -24.87 0.24
CA ILE A 100 11.05 -24.85 0.15
C ILE A 100 11.66 -24.41 1.47
N SER A 101 11.16 -23.31 2.05
CA SER A 101 11.73 -22.75 3.28
C SER A 101 11.36 -23.56 4.52
N GLY A 102 10.23 -24.29 4.50
CA GLY A 102 9.82 -25.17 5.59
C GLY A 102 9.65 -24.42 6.92
N ASP A 103 10.31 -24.92 7.97
CA ASP A 103 10.27 -24.31 9.31
C ASP A 103 10.97 -22.93 9.37
N ASP A 104 11.79 -22.60 8.36
CA ASP A 104 12.52 -21.33 8.25
C ASP A 104 11.83 -20.36 7.25
N ALA A 105 10.57 -20.60 6.90
CA ALA A 105 9.80 -19.72 6.01
C ALA A 105 9.72 -18.29 6.54
N ASP A 106 10.00 -17.32 5.65
CA ASP A 106 9.83 -15.91 5.96
C ASP A 106 8.32 -15.64 6.17
N PRO A 107 7.93 -14.99 7.27
CA PRO A 107 6.54 -14.62 7.53
C PRO A 107 5.84 -13.92 6.36
N ILE A 108 6.56 -13.15 5.53
CA ILE A 108 5.98 -12.44 4.38
C ILE A 108 5.27 -13.38 3.39
N TYR A 109 5.77 -14.60 3.20
CA TYR A 109 5.18 -15.56 2.26
C TYR A 109 3.76 -15.94 2.65
N TYR A 110 3.50 -16.01 3.96
CA TYR A 110 2.16 -16.26 4.49
C TYR A 110 1.28 -15.02 4.38
N VAL A 111 1.82 -13.81 4.58
CA VAL A 111 1.08 -12.55 4.41
C VAL A 111 0.59 -12.39 2.97
N ASP A 112 1.46 -12.65 2.00
CA ASP A 112 1.13 -12.49 0.57
C ASP A 112 0.14 -13.55 0.10
N ARG A 113 0.29 -14.80 0.56
CA ARG A 113 -0.71 -15.86 0.28
C ARG A 113 -2.04 -15.57 0.97
N ALA A 114 -2.01 -15.05 2.19
CA ALA A 114 -3.21 -14.67 2.93
C ALA A 114 -3.98 -13.56 2.21
N LEU A 115 -3.28 -12.58 1.64
CA LEU A 115 -3.89 -11.51 0.87
C LEU A 115 -4.70 -12.07 -0.32
N ILE A 116 -4.07 -12.93 -1.11
CA ILE A 116 -4.71 -13.55 -2.28
C ILE A 116 -5.91 -14.40 -1.86
N TYR A 117 -5.78 -15.17 -0.77
CA TYR A 117 -6.92 -15.91 -0.22
C TYR A 117 -8.06 -15.00 0.21
N ALA A 118 -7.77 -13.86 0.85
CA ALA A 118 -8.77 -12.93 1.33
C ALA A 118 -9.57 -12.32 0.16
N ILE A 119 -8.85 -11.89 -0.90
CA ILE A 119 -9.45 -11.36 -2.14
C ILE A 119 -10.34 -12.40 -2.82
N GLY A 120 -9.87 -13.66 -2.86
CA GLY A 120 -10.62 -14.79 -3.40
C GLY A 120 -11.81 -15.22 -2.53
N GLY A 121 -12.05 -14.58 -1.38
CA GLY A 121 -13.11 -14.93 -0.42
C GLY A 121 -12.82 -16.18 0.41
N ASN A 122 -11.58 -16.68 0.38
CA ASN A 122 -11.09 -17.81 1.16
C ASN A 122 -10.62 -17.35 2.55
N ASN A 123 -11.53 -16.71 3.29
CA ASN A 123 -11.21 -15.98 4.53
C ASN A 123 -10.66 -16.88 5.65
N ARG A 124 -10.94 -18.19 5.62
CA ARG A 124 -10.43 -19.11 6.65
C ARG A 124 -8.95 -19.40 6.44
N GLU A 125 -8.58 -19.61 5.19
CA GLU A 125 -7.23 -19.88 4.71
C GLU A 125 -6.37 -18.64 4.90
N ALA A 126 -6.88 -17.47 4.48
CA ALA A 126 -6.24 -16.18 4.71
C ALA A 126 -5.90 -15.95 6.19
N LEU A 127 -6.88 -16.18 7.07
CA LEU A 127 -6.67 -16.01 8.49
C LEU A 127 -5.65 -16.99 9.08
N ALA A 128 -5.63 -18.24 8.61
CA ALA A 128 -4.66 -19.21 9.09
C ALA A 128 -3.22 -18.78 8.75
N ASP A 129 -3.03 -18.22 7.56
CA ASP A 129 -1.74 -17.73 7.11
C ASP A 129 -1.31 -16.45 7.83
N TYR A 130 -2.22 -15.49 8.04
CA TYR A 130 -1.93 -14.33 8.89
C TYR A 130 -1.54 -14.75 10.32
N GLU A 131 -2.28 -15.68 10.93
CA GLU A 131 -1.96 -16.21 12.27
C GLU A 131 -0.56 -16.83 12.31
N LEU A 132 -0.16 -17.54 11.26
CA LEU A 132 1.14 -18.22 11.18
C LEU A 132 2.30 -17.24 10.96
N ALA A 133 2.15 -16.27 10.06
CA ALA A 133 3.13 -15.20 9.87
C ALA A 133 3.53 -14.56 11.21
N LEU A 134 2.55 -14.42 12.10
CA LEU A 134 2.70 -13.75 13.37
C LEU A 134 3.25 -14.58 14.50
N GLU A 135 2.96 -15.87 14.47
CA GLU A 135 3.64 -16.81 15.34
C GLU A 135 5.15 -16.84 15.03
N LEU A 136 5.51 -16.70 13.74
CA LEU A 136 6.89 -16.68 13.28
C LEU A 136 7.59 -15.35 13.58
N ASP A 137 6.97 -14.22 13.26
CA ASP A 137 7.46 -12.90 13.66
C ASP A 137 6.31 -11.93 13.98
N SER A 138 6.21 -11.59 15.26
CA SER A 138 5.25 -10.62 15.77
C SER A 138 5.43 -9.20 15.21
N SER A 139 6.56 -8.87 14.58
CA SER A 139 6.79 -7.56 13.93
C SER A 139 5.85 -7.35 12.74
N TYR A 140 5.38 -8.42 12.10
CA TYR A 140 4.39 -8.34 11.03
C TYR A 140 3.02 -7.87 11.52
N ALA A 141 2.77 -7.82 12.85
CA ALA A 141 1.63 -7.09 13.44
C ALA A 141 1.70 -5.57 13.27
N PHE A 142 2.88 -5.06 12.99
CA PHE A 142 3.17 -3.62 13.00
C PHE A 142 3.76 -3.13 11.67
N ASN A 143 4.18 -4.03 10.77
CA ASN A 143 4.70 -3.70 9.44
C ASN A 143 3.60 -3.50 8.37
N ALA A 144 2.36 -3.18 8.76
CA ALA A 144 1.32 -2.82 7.79
C ALA A 144 1.71 -1.59 6.95
N ASP A 145 2.67 -0.77 7.40
CA ASP A 145 3.23 0.37 6.66
C ASP A 145 3.99 -0.03 5.39
N THR A 146 4.51 -1.27 5.30
CA THR A 146 5.31 -1.69 4.13
C THR A 146 4.47 -2.21 2.97
N LEU A 147 3.14 -2.33 3.13
CA LEU A 147 2.25 -2.98 2.15
C LEU A 147 1.27 -2.07 1.40
N VAL A 148 1.23 -0.75 1.66
CA VAL A 148 -0.04 -0.02 1.49
C VAL A 148 0.08 1.34 0.78
N SER A 149 -0.46 1.42 -0.44
CA SER A 149 -1.02 2.65 -1.01
C SER A 149 -2.39 2.92 -0.38
N THR A 150 -2.97 4.13 -0.48
CA THR A 150 -4.27 4.47 0.11
C THR A 150 -5.37 3.42 -0.13
N ASP A 151 -5.39 2.82 -1.32
CA ASP A 151 -6.36 1.80 -1.70
C ASP A 151 -6.19 0.48 -0.93
N SER A 152 -4.99 0.14 -0.44
CA SER A 152 -4.79 -1.08 0.34
C SER A 152 -5.22 -0.94 1.80
N PHE A 153 -5.35 0.27 2.38
CA PHE A 153 -5.78 0.42 3.78
C PHE A 153 -7.25 0.02 3.96
N ASP A 154 -8.15 0.55 3.11
CA ASP A 154 -9.58 0.20 3.14
C ASP A 154 -9.77 -1.29 2.91
N PHE A 155 -9.07 -1.83 1.92
CA PHE A 155 -9.08 -3.25 1.61
C PHE A 155 -8.64 -4.08 2.82
N LEU A 156 -7.50 -3.76 3.45
CA LEU A 156 -6.98 -4.51 4.58
C LEU A 156 -7.93 -4.41 5.79
N ILE A 157 -8.43 -3.22 6.13
CA ILE A 157 -9.36 -3.03 7.25
C ILE A 157 -10.64 -3.85 7.06
N GLU A 158 -11.19 -3.87 5.84
CA GLU A 158 -12.36 -4.69 5.52
C GLU A 158 -12.07 -6.18 5.72
N ASN A 159 -10.93 -6.67 5.21
CA ASN A 159 -10.56 -8.08 5.32
C ASN A 159 -10.30 -8.51 6.77
N TYR A 160 -9.58 -7.71 7.55
CA TYR A 160 -9.39 -7.98 8.98
C TYR A 160 -10.70 -7.89 9.77
N THR A 161 -11.65 -7.03 9.35
CA THR A 161 -12.98 -6.97 9.93
C THR A 161 -13.78 -8.24 9.64
N ILE A 162 -13.78 -8.72 8.39
CA ILE A 162 -14.40 -9.99 8.01
C ILE A 162 -13.76 -11.16 8.76
N ALA A 163 -12.44 -11.18 8.89
CA ALA A 163 -11.71 -12.20 9.63
C ALA A 163 -12.10 -12.21 11.13
N ASN A 164 -12.20 -11.04 11.75
CA ASN A 164 -12.67 -10.90 13.14
C ASN A 164 -14.11 -11.37 13.31
N ASP A 165 -15.00 -11.07 12.35
CA ASP A 165 -16.39 -11.53 12.40
C ASP A 165 -16.50 -13.05 12.25
N ALA A 166 -15.64 -13.66 11.42
CA ALA A 166 -15.58 -15.10 11.21
C ALA A 166 -14.99 -15.85 12.42
N ARG A 167 -13.98 -15.28 13.08
CA ARG A 167 -13.40 -15.79 14.34
C ARG A 167 -13.41 -14.70 15.41
N LYS A 168 -14.60 -14.53 16.00
CA LYS A 168 -14.79 -13.55 17.08
C LYS A 168 -13.76 -13.73 18.17
N ASP A 169 -13.24 -12.59 18.64
CA ASP A 169 -12.33 -12.51 19.78
C ASP A 169 -10.96 -13.19 19.54
N ASN A 170 -10.43 -13.13 18.31
CA ASN A 170 -9.01 -13.38 18.07
C ASN A 170 -8.23 -12.08 18.39
N TYR A 171 -7.46 -12.11 19.49
CA TYR A 171 -6.68 -10.96 19.94
C TYR A 171 -5.62 -10.49 18.93
N ILE A 172 -5.15 -11.37 18.06
CA ILE A 172 -4.16 -11.07 17.04
C ILE A 172 -4.81 -10.26 15.91
N ILE A 173 -5.95 -10.72 15.37
CA ILE A 173 -6.69 -10.00 14.33
C ILE A 173 -7.06 -8.59 14.81
N LEU A 174 -7.49 -8.48 16.06
CA LEU A 174 -7.81 -7.20 16.69
C LEU A 174 -6.57 -6.30 16.74
N ALA A 175 -5.42 -6.80 17.19
CA ALA A 175 -4.20 -6.02 17.20
C ALA A 175 -3.82 -5.46 15.82
N PHE A 176 -3.93 -6.27 14.76
CA PHE A 176 -3.64 -5.83 13.40
C PHE A 176 -4.57 -4.75 12.91
N ARG A 177 -5.87 -4.98 13.10
CA ARG A 177 -6.86 -4.01 12.70
C ARG A 177 -6.69 -2.73 13.50
N GLY A 178 -6.26 -2.84 14.76
CA GLY A 178 -5.83 -1.72 15.60
C GLY A 178 -4.66 -0.93 15.00
N THR A 179 -3.63 -1.62 14.49
CA THR A 179 -2.51 -0.98 13.77
C THR A 179 -2.97 -0.27 12.51
N LEU A 180 -3.79 -0.94 11.69
CA LEU A 180 -4.34 -0.34 10.48
C LEU A 180 -5.15 0.92 10.80
N TYR A 181 -6.01 0.86 11.82
CA TYR A 181 -6.78 2.00 12.30
C TYR A 181 -5.88 3.12 12.83
N ALA A 182 -4.79 2.80 13.53
CA ALA A 182 -3.84 3.78 14.03
C ALA A 182 -3.20 4.58 12.88
N ASN A 183 -2.79 3.90 11.81
CA ASN A 183 -2.12 4.52 10.66
C ASN A 183 -3.03 5.47 9.87
N ILE A 184 -4.34 5.22 9.88
CA ILE A 184 -5.35 6.09 9.24
C ILE A 184 -6.03 7.07 10.22
N GLY A 185 -5.47 7.22 11.42
CA GLY A 185 -5.96 8.15 12.45
C GLY A 185 -7.27 7.79 13.12
N SER A 186 -7.79 6.57 12.90
CA SER A 186 -8.99 6.04 13.57
C SER A 186 -8.61 5.58 14.98
N TYR A 187 -8.16 6.51 15.82
CA TYR A 187 -7.55 6.20 17.12
C TYR A 187 -8.53 5.55 18.11
N ASP A 188 -9.81 5.91 18.06
CA ASP A 188 -10.83 5.30 18.94
C ASP A 188 -11.02 3.81 18.62
N GLU A 189 -11.10 3.47 17.34
CA GLU A 189 -11.17 2.09 16.85
C GLU A 189 -9.89 1.33 17.15
N ALA A 190 -8.72 1.96 16.95
CA ALA A 190 -7.42 1.39 17.29
C ALA A 190 -7.29 1.05 18.77
N ILE A 191 -7.63 2.00 19.65
CA ILE A 191 -7.61 1.80 21.11
C ILE A 191 -8.55 0.67 21.51
N ALA A 192 -9.78 0.65 20.97
CA ALA A 192 -10.76 -0.37 21.30
C ALA A 192 -10.26 -1.78 20.91
N ASP A 193 -9.66 -1.92 19.73
CA ASP A 193 -9.13 -3.18 19.26
C ASP A 193 -7.90 -3.65 20.06
N TYR A 194 -6.96 -2.75 20.38
CA TYR A 194 -5.81 -3.08 21.23
C TYR A 194 -6.21 -3.44 22.66
N GLU A 195 -7.13 -2.69 23.27
CA GLU A 195 -7.64 -3.00 24.61
C GLU A 195 -8.31 -4.38 24.61
N ARG A 196 -9.13 -4.66 23.59
CA ARG A 196 -9.78 -5.96 23.47
C ARG A 196 -8.77 -7.08 23.25
N ALA A 197 -7.72 -6.86 22.47
CA ALA A 197 -6.64 -7.81 22.29
C ALA A 197 -5.95 -8.15 23.63
N LEU A 198 -5.60 -7.14 24.43
CA LEU A 198 -4.99 -7.32 25.76
C LEU A 198 -5.94 -7.96 26.77
N GLU A 199 -7.25 -7.69 26.70
CA GLU A 199 -8.25 -8.38 27.52
C GLU A 199 -8.29 -9.89 27.25
N LEU A 200 -8.19 -10.26 25.96
CA LEU A 200 -8.27 -11.64 25.50
C LEU A 200 -6.97 -12.40 25.74
N ASN A 201 -5.83 -11.72 25.56
CA ASN A 201 -4.52 -12.24 25.90
C ASN A 201 -3.68 -11.18 26.63
N PRO A 202 -3.71 -11.16 27.98
CA PRO A 202 -2.91 -10.24 28.77
C PRO A 202 -1.39 -10.44 28.67
N SER A 203 -0.92 -11.51 28.03
CA SER A 203 0.50 -11.75 27.78
C SER A 203 0.97 -11.26 26.41
N PHE A 204 0.06 -10.74 25.57
CA PHE A 204 0.39 -10.16 24.28
C PHE A 204 0.88 -8.71 24.43
N THR A 205 1.96 -8.54 25.18
CA THR A 205 2.47 -7.21 25.56
C THR A 205 3.02 -6.41 24.38
N VAL A 206 3.15 -7.02 23.20
CA VAL A 206 3.65 -6.36 21.99
C VAL A 206 2.76 -5.19 21.55
N VAL A 207 1.45 -5.21 21.85
CA VAL A 207 0.53 -4.10 21.53
C VAL A 207 0.47 -3.02 22.61
N GLU A 208 1.12 -3.20 23.77
CA GLU A 208 1.07 -2.20 24.85
C GLU A 208 1.72 -0.88 24.42
N GLN A 209 2.85 -0.96 23.73
CA GLN A 209 3.53 0.22 23.21
C GLN A 209 2.68 0.91 22.14
N ALA A 210 2.14 0.17 21.18
CA ALA A 210 1.28 0.73 20.15
C ALA A 210 0.01 1.39 20.73
N LEU A 211 -0.57 0.81 21.78
CA LEU A 211 -1.70 1.41 22.50
C LEU A 211 -1.30 2.69 23.24
N GLU A 212 -0.12 2.74 23.85
CA GLU A 212 0.42 3.96 24.46
C GLU A 212 0.67 5.03 23.40
N ASP A 213 1.30 4.68 22.28
CA ASP A 213 1.60 5.58 21.17
C ASP A 213 0.32 6.18 20.56
N VAL A 214 -0.73 5.37 20.36
CA VAL A 214 -2.02 5.85 19.85
C VAL A 214 -2.72 6.78 20.86
N ARG A 215 -2.66 6.47 22.15
CA ARG A 215 -3.25 7.35 23.19
C ARG A 215 -2.49 8.66 23.28
N ASP A 216 -1.17 8.63 23.22
CA ASP A 216 -0.33 9.82 23.20
C ASP A 216 -0.57 10.63 21.93
N ALA A 217 -0.72 9.99 20.77
CA ALA A 217 -1.10 10.65 19.54
C ALA A 217 -2.47 11.32 19.64
N GLN A 218 -3.46 10.63 20.21
CA GLN A 218 -4.80 11.17 20.42
C GLN A 218 -4.81 12.33 21.44
N GLU A 219 -4.06 12.23 22.55
CA GLU A 219 -3.97 13.26 23.58
C GLU A 219 -3.24 14.52 23.08
N ASN A 220 -2.14 14.32 22.35
CA ASN A 220 -1.31 15.41 21.84
C ASN A 220 -1.79 15.97 20.49
N GLY A 221 -2.85 15.38 19.90
CA GLY A 221 -3.36 15.78 18.60
C GLY A 221 -2.35 15.59 17.47
N ILE A 222 -1.57 14.49 17.52
CA ILE A 222 -0.66 14.11 16.44
C ILE A 222 -1.53 13.68 15.26
N GLU A 223 -1.37 14.40 14.16
CA GLU A 223 -2.12 14.13 12.94
C GLU A 223 -1.52 12.94 12.18
N PRO A 224 -2.36 11.99 11.73
CA PRO A 224 -1.93 10.83 10.94
C PRO A 224 -1.52 11.25 9.51
N GLU A 225 -0.90 10.34 8.75
CA GLU A 225 -0.62 10.58 7.33
C GLU A 225 -1.87 10.45 6.44
N PHE A 226 -2.88 9.73 6.92
CA PHE A 226 -4.12 9.46 6.19
C PHE A 226 -5.34 9.74 7.07
N CYS A 227 -6.47 10.07 6.46
CA CYS A 227 -7.77 10.07 7.12
C CYS A 227 -8.67 9.01 6.51
N ASN A 228 -9.49 8.38 7.34
CA ASN A 228 -10.64 7.60 6.89
C ASN A 228 -11.91 8.45 6.92
N ILE A 229 -12.45 8.76 5.74
CA ILE A 229 -13.68 9.55 5.61
C ILE A 229 -14.83 8.62 5.19
N GLU A 230 -15.89 8.57 5.99
CA GLU A 230 -17.08 7.76 5.71
C GLU A 230 -17.65 8.06 4.32
N GLY A 231 -17.77 7.02 3.49
CA GLY A 231 -18.28 7.11 2.12
C GLY A 231 -17.25 7.58 1.08
N THR A 232 -16.04 7.93 1.50
CA THR A 232 -14.91 8.27 0.62
C THR A 232 -13.78 7.25 0.70
N GLY A 233 -13.50 6.71 1.89
CA GLY A 233 -12.39 5.79 2.13
C GLY A 233 -11.17 6.47 2.75
N VAL A 234 -10.04 5.78 2.71
CA VAL A 234 -8.76 6.25 3.22
C VAL A 234 -8.06 7.13 2.18
N ILE A 235 -7.81 8.39 2.53
CA ILE A 235 -7.16 9.38 1.66
C ILE A 235 -6.08 10.17 2.40
N PRO A 236 -5.06 10.72 1.72
CA PRO A 236 -3.92 11.36 2.39
C PRO A 236 -4.30 12.67 3.09
N LEU A 237 -3.72 12.93 4.26
CA LEU A 237 -3.89 14.16 5.02
C LEU A 237 -2.93 15.24 4.52
N LEU A 238 -3.47 16.40 4.15
CA LEU A 238 -2.67 17.56 3.79
C LEU A 238 -2.25 18.35 5.02
N GLN A 239 -0.97 18.69 5.06
CA GLN A 239 -0.41 19.64 5.98
C GLN A 239 -0.64 21.07 5.47
N TYR A 240 -1.25 21.92 6.29
CA TYR A 240 -1.52 23.30 5.91
C TYR A 240 -0.23 24.08 5.59
N GLY A 241 -0.25 24.86 4.51
CA GLY A 241 0.88 25.65 4.03
C GLY A 241 2.03 24.84 3.41
N VAL A 242 1.88 23.52 3.30
CA VAL A 242 2.81 22.65 2.56
C VAL A 242 2.22 22.37 1.19
N ALA A 243 3.02 22.58 0.14
CA ALA A 243 2.62 22.22 -1.21
C ALA A 243 2.83 20.72 -1.44
N VAL A 244 1.82 20.05 -1.99
CA VAL A 244 1.93 18.68 -2.50
C VAL A 244 1.91 18.70 -4.03
N GLU A 245 2.63 17.77 -4.64
CA GLU A 245 2.69 17.63 -6.10
C GLU A 245 1.94 16.36 -6.52
N GLY A 246 1.30 16.42 -7.68
CA GLY A 246 0.60 15.27 -8.26
C GLY A 246 0.44 15.40 -9.77
N SER A 247 -0.26 14.45 -10.39
CA SER A 247 -0.46 14.45 -11.84
C SER A 247 -1.85 13.95 -12.20
N ILE A 248 -2.57 14.75 -12.99
CA ILE A 248 -3.89 14.38 -13.51
C ILE A 248 -3.71 13.82 -14.92
N SER A 249 -4.27 12.63 -15.15
CA SER A 249 -4.15 11.87 -16.40
C SER A 249 -5.52 11.42 -16.91
N SER A 250 -5.56 10.68 -18.03
CA SER A 250 -6.83 10.07 -18.47
C SER A 250 -7.30 9.00 -17.49
N GLU A 251 -6.37 8.23 -16.94
CA GLU A 251 -6.59 7.12 -16.00
C GLU A 251 -6.84 7.62 -14.57
N THR A 252 -6.22 8.74 -14.20
CA THR A 252 -6.38 9.41 -12.89
C THR A 252 -6.99 10.80 -13.10
N PRO A 253 -8.31 10.90 -13.31
CA PRO A 253 -8.96 12.18 -13.62
C PRO A 253 -9.05 13.15 -12.43
N TYR A 254 -8.95 12.63 -11.21
CA TYR A 254 -8.97 13.40 -9.97
C TYR A 254 -8.17 12.66 -8.88
N GLU A 255 -7.79 13.40 -7.86
CA GLU A 255 -7.21 12.90 -6.62
C GLU A 255 -7.98 13.49 -5.43
N LEU A 256 -8.01 12.73 -4.34
CA LEU A 256 -8.70 13.11 -3.12
C LEU A 256 -7.70 13.21 -1.98
N PHE A 257 -7.90 14.24 -1.16
CA PHE A 257 -7.13 14.49 0.04
C PHE A 257 -8.07 14.86 1.17
N CYS A 258 -7.61 14.73 2.41
CA CYS A 258 -8.31 15.24 3.59
C CYS A 258 -7.55 16.38 4.25
N ILE A 259 -8.28 17.18 5.03
CA ILE A 259 -7.75 18.18 5.96
C ILE A 259 -8.53 18.13 7.26
N ASN A 260 -7.87 18.47 8.37
CA ASN A 260 -8.46 18.49 9.70
C ASN A 260 -8.63 19.92 10.23
N VAL A 261 -9.88 20.36 10.41
CA VAL A 261 -10.20 21.66 10.99
C VAL A 261 -10.41 21.51 12.49
N ALA A 262 -9.36 21.73 13.26
CA ALA A 262 -9.40 21.59 14.72
C ALA A 262 -10.24 22.67 15.44
N SER A 263 -10.38 23.86 14.87
CA SER A 263 -11.03 25.01 15.52
C SER A 263 -11.82 25.86 14.54
N THR A 264 -12.98 26.34 14.99
CA THR A 264 -13.89 27.17 14.20
C THR A 264 -14.35 28.42 14.98
N PRO A 265 -14.78 29.51 14.30
CA PRO A 265 -14.88 29.65 12.85
C PRO A 265 -13.51 29.70 12.16
N ALA A 266 -13.42 29.11 10.98
CA ALA A 266 -12.21 29.13 10.16
C ALA A 266 -12.55 29.35 8.69
N THR A 267 -11.59 29.82 7.90
CA THR A 267 -11.69 29.89 6.44
C THR A 267 -10.61 29.02 5.84
N ILE A 268 -11.00 28.05 5.02
CA ILE A 268 -10.09 27.23 4.22
C ILE A 268 -9.93 27.91 2.86
N GLU A 269 -8.70 28.00 2.38
CA GLU A 269 -8.36 28.34 0.99
C GLU A 269 -7.58 27.17 0.40
N ALA A 270 -8.09 26.54 -0.65
CA ALA A 270 -7.39 25.50 -1.39
C ALA A 270 -7.07 25.98 -2.79
N ARG A 271 -5.80 25.87 -3.20
CA ARG A 271 -5.28 26.36 -4.47
C ARG A 271 -4.52 25.26 -5.19
N MET A 272 -4.94 24.95 -6.41
CA MET A 272 -4.24 24.06 -7.32
C MET A 272 -3.65 24.87 -8.47
N THR A 273 -2.37 24.65 -8.75
CA THR A 273 -1.64 25.28 -9.84
C THR A 273 -1.16 24.20 -10.80
N ARG A 274 -1.41 24.37 -12.10
CA ARG A 274 -0.78 23.55 -13.15
C ARG A 274 0.69 23.93 -13.26
N GLU A 275 1.56 22.95 -13.08
CA GLU A 275 3.01 23.09 -13.27
C GLU A 275 3.43 22.71 -14.70
N ARG A 276 2.82 21.66 -15.26
CA ARG A 276 3.14 21.14 -16.60
C ARG A 276 1.90 20.62 -17.32
N GLY A 277 1.97 20.56 -18.65
CA GLY A 277 0.94 19.94 -19.49
C GLY A 277 -0.17 20.90 -19.92
N SER A 278 -1.34 20.32 -20.15
CA SER A 278 -2.55 21.01 -20.64
C SER A 278 -3.67 21.04 -19.60
N LEU A 279 -3.42 20.60 -18.36
CA LEU A 279 -4.39 20.53 -17.27
C LEU A 279 -5.17 21.85 -17.13
N GLU A 280 -6.49 21.78 -17.14
CA GLU A 280 -7.35 22.90 -16.74
C GLU A 280 -7.77 22.59 -15.31
N PRO A 281 -7.14 23.21 -14.29
CA PRO A 281 -7.24 22.76 -12.92
C PRO A 281 -8.63 23.04 -12.35
N VAL A 282 -9.10 22.12 -11.50
CA VAL A 282 -10.34 22.22 -10.74
C VAL A 282 -10.07 21.80 -9.30
N VAL A 283 -10.56 22.58 -8.35
CA VAL A 283 -10.52 22.28 -6.91
C VAL A 283 -11.92 22.34 -6.33
N ALA A 284 -12.21 21.42 -5.42
CA ALA A 284 -13.47 21.39 -4.69
C ALA A 284 -13.27 20.99 -3.24
N LEU A 285 -14.12 21.53 -2.36
CA LEU A 285 -14.17 21.22 -0.93
C LEU A 285 -15.49 20.52 -0.61
N TYR A 286 -15.41 19.40 0.11
CA TYR A 286 -16.58 18.63 0.54
C TYR A 286 -16.57 18.35 2.03
N VAL A 287 -17.78 18.12 2.57
CA VAL A 287 -17.98 17.54 3.91
C VAL A 287 -19.16 16.56 3.86
N PHE A 288 -18.96 15.32 4.32
CA PHE A 288 -19.97 14.26 4.28
C PHE A 288 -20.71 14.16 2.92
N GLY A 289 -19.95 14.19 1.82
CA GLY A 289 -20.49 14.16 0.45
C GLY A 289 -21.27 15.41 0.00
N THR A 290 -21.28 16.48 0.80
CA THR A 290 -21.89 17.77 0.45
C THR A 290 -20.83 18.73 -0.07
N ASN A 291 -21.05 19.28 -1.26
CA ASN A 291 -20.17 20.29 -1.86
C ASN A 291 -20.28 21.62 -1.08
N LEU A 292 -19.15 22.09 -0.55
CA LEU A 292 -19.03 23.35 0.16
C LEU A 292 -18.60 24.49 -0.76
N ALA A 293 -17.59 24.23 -1.59
CA ALA A 293 -17.05 25.17 -2.55
C ALA A 293 -16.47 24.42 -3.75
N PHE A 294 -16.57 25.04 -4.91
CA PHE A 294 -16.13 24.48 -6.19
C PHE A 294 -15.60 25.59 -7.09
N SER A 295 -14.44 25.40 -7.68
CA SER A 295 -13.89 26.33 -8.67
C SER A 295 -14.47 26.01 -10.04
N GLU A 296 -14.92 27.03 -10.79
CA GLU A 296 -15.16 26.87 -12.22
C GLU A 296 -13.88 26.45 -12.94
N PRO A 297 -13.93 25.56 -13.94
CA PRO A 297 -12.77 25.21 -14.75
C PRO A 297 -12.12 26.45 -15.34
N THR A 298 -10.80 26.59 -15.15
CA THR A 298 -10.06 27.74 -15.67
C THR A 298 -9.18 27.30 -16.83
N THR A 299 -9.16 28.09 -17.90
CA THR A 299 -8.14 27.96 -18.95
C THR A 299 -6.78 28.51 -18.50
N GLY A 300 -6.71 29.04 -17.27
CA GLY A 300 -5.50 29.56 -16.65
C GLY A 300 -4.68 28.44 -16.04
N ASP A 301 -3.61 28.82 -15.34
CA ASP A 301 -2.75 27.85 -14.65
C ASP A 301 -3.21 27.58 -13.21
N GLU A 302 -4.27 28.24 -12.73
CA GLU A 302 -4.64 28.20 -11.30
C GLU A 302 -6.16 28.08 -11.10
N ALA A 303 -6.56 27.29 -10.11
CA ALA A 303 -7.91 27.21 -9.57
C ALA A 303 -7.86 27.33 -8.05
N THR A 304 -8.76 28.15 -7.49
CA THR A 304 -8.83 28.41 -6.04
C THR A 304 -10.28 28.32 -5.56
N VAL A 305 -10.47 27.75 -4.36
CA VAL A 305 -11.73 27.76 -3.63
C VAL A 305 -11.52 28.25 -2.21
N GLU A 306 -12.51 28.99 -1.70
CA GLU A 306 -12.56 29.45 -0.32
C GLU A 306 -13.88 29.00 0.33
N ALA A 307 -13.81 28.50 1.57
CA ALA A 307 -14.99 28.10 2.33
C ALA A 307 -14.91 28.53 3.80
N GLU A 308 -15.99 29.12 4.32
CA GLU A 308 -16.15 29.38 5.76
C GLU A 308 -16.65 28.13 6.47
N ILE A 309 -15.94 27.73 7.52
CA ILE A 309 -16.19 26.53 8.29
C ILE A 309 -16.65 26.89 9.70
N THR A 310 -17.76 26.28 10.12
CA THR A 310 -18.40 26.54 11.42
C THR A 310 -18.48 25.31 12.31
N VAL A 311 -18.08 24.13 11.81
CA VAL A 311 -18.04 22.87 12.54
C VAL A 311 -16.62 22.33 12.44
N PRO A 312 -15.94 21.98 13.53
CA PRO A 312 -14.63 21.33 13.45
C PRO A 312 -14.78 19.90 12.91
N GLY A 313 -13.73 19.38 12.27
CA GLY A 313 -13.71 18.00 11.77
C GLY A 313 -12.93 17.85 10.46
N LEU A 314 -13.10 16.68 9.85
CA LEU A 314 -12.46 16.32 8.58
C LEU A 314 -13.23 16.87 7.38
N TYR A 315 -12.49 17.36 6.39
CA TYR A 315 -13.00 17.85 5.12
C TYR A 315 -12.22 17.22 3.97
N THR A 316 -12.88 17.00 2.84
CA THR A 316 -12.24 16.44 1.64
C THR A 316 -11.88 17.57 0.68
N VAL A 317 -10.65 17.56 0.19
CA VAL A 317 -10.17 18.38 -0.92
C VAL A 317 -10.08 17.48 -2.14
N LEU A 318 -10.80 17.85 -3.19
CA LEU A 318 -10.75 17.16 -4.47
C LEU A 318 -10.02 18.06 -5.45
N VAL A 319 -9.00 17.51 -6.11
CA VAL A 319 -8.31 18.17 -7.23
C VAL A 319 -8.46 17.34 -8.48
N GLY A 320 -8.56 17.98 -9.63
CA GLY A 320 -8.71 17.25 -10.87
C GLY A 320 -8.86 18.15 -12.07
N ARG A 321 -9.38 17.56 -13.15
CA ARG A 321 -9.80 18.29 -14.35
C ARG A 321 -11.31 18.51 -14.38
N GLU A 322 -11.77 19.27 -15.37
CA GLU A 322 -13.20 19.42 -15.69
C GLU A 322 -13.92 18.07 -15.73
N ASP A 323 -15.11 18.04 -15.13
CA ASP A 323 -16.01 16.90 -14.97
C ASP A 323 -15.47 15.70 -14.16
N PHE A 324 -14.19 15.67 -13.78
CA PHE A 324 -13.56 14.56 -13.05
C PHE A 324 -13.71 13.17 -13.72
N GLU A 325 -13.95 13.15 -15.04
CA GLU A 325 -14.09 11.95 -15.86
C GLU A 325 -12.91 11.78 -16.81
N GLU A 326 -12.83 10.67 -17.56
CA GLU A 326 -11.92 10.51 -18.70
C GLU A 326 -11.99 11.71 -19.66
N GLY A 327 -10.85 12.30 -20.01
CA GLY A 327 -10.81 13.64 -20.58
C GLY A 327 -9.47 14.03 -21.21
N ARG A 328 -9.42 15.24 -21.79
CA ARG A 328 -8.32 15.64 -22.69
C ARG A 328 -7.20 16.44 -22.03
N THR A 329 -7.46 17.05 -20.89
CA THR A 329 -6.47 17.85 -20.18
C THR A 329 -5.73 16.94 -19.20
N THR A 330 -4.41 17.02 -19.21
CA THR A 330 -3.52 16.23 -18.36
C THR A 330 -2.34 17.10 -17.96
N GLY A 331 -1.75 16.83 -16.82
CA GLY A 331 -0.61 17.61 -16.38
C GLY A 331 -0.29 17.46 -14.91
N ASP A 332 0.93 17.89 -14.59
CA ASP A 332 1.41 17.94 -13.22
C ASP A 332 0.87 19.19 -12.54
N TYR A 333 0.59 19.08 -11.25
CA TYR A 333 0.08 20.18 -10.45
C TYR A 333 0.80 20.30 -9.11
N SER A 334 0.71 21.48 -8.52
CA SER A 334 0.96 21.72 -7.10
C SER A 334 -0.34 22.13 -6.40
N LEU A 335 -0.60 21.59 -5.21
CA LEU A 335 -1.75 21.90 -4.37
C LEU A 335 -1.28 22.45 -3.04
N THR A 336 -1.83 23.58 -2.62
CA THR A 336 -1.62 24.13 -1.27
C THR A 336 -2.97 24.42 -0.63
N VAL A 337 -3.09 24.09 0.66
CA VAL A 337 -4.25 24.41 1.48
C VAL A 337 -3.82 25.27 2.65
N GLU A 338 -4.51 26.39 2.84
CA GLU A 338 -4.30 27.34 3.92
C GLU A 338 -5.54 27.40 4.81
N ILE A 339 -5.35 27.69 6.10
CA ILE A 339 -6.45 27.90 7.04
C ILE A 339 -6.22 29.18 7.84
N THR A 340 -7.25 30.02 7.90
CA THR A 340 -7.24 31.26 8.70
C THR A 340 -8.39 31.27 9.70
N GLY A 341 -8.25 32.02 10.80
CA GLY A 341 -9.29 32.14 11.84
C GLY A 341 -9.34 30.99 12.86
N ALA A 342 -8.68 29.86 12.59
CA ALA A 342 -8.48 28.78 13.56
C ALA A 342 -7.60 29.28 14.73
N GLY A 343 -8.16 29.32 15.93
CA GLY A 343 -7.43 29.76 17.13
C GLY A 343 -6.36 28.76 17.55
N GLY A 344 -5.14 28.88 17.03
CA GLY A 344 -3.97 28.17 17.51
C GLY A 344 -3.07 27.66 16.38
N GLN A 345 -1.78 27.98 16.44
CA GLN A 345 -0.75 27.48 15.53
C GLN A 345 -0.78 25.94 15.49
N ILE A 346 -0.90 25.40 14.28
CA ILE A 346 -0.59 24.00 13.99
C ILE A 346 0.92 23.85 14.23
N THR A 347 1.27 23.05 15.24
CA THR A 347 2.68 22.79 15.57
C THR A 347 3.13 21.61 14.72
N LEU A 348 3.83 21.90 13.62
CA LEU A 348 4.50 20.88 12.81
C LEU A 348 5.59 20.20 13.64
N LEU A 349 5.55 18.88 13.76
CA LEU A 349 6.73 18.10 14.14
C LEU A 349 7.55 17.80 12.87
N PRO A 350 8.89 17.91 12.92
CA PRO A 350 9.73 17.67 11.77
C PRO A 350 9.77 16.18 11.43
N ASN A 351 9.68 15.87 10.12
CA ASN A 351 9.85 14.55 9.52
C ASN A 351 10.88 13.70 10.27
N GLY A 352 10.39 12.70 10.99
CA GLY A 352 11.20 11.63 11.52
C GLY A 352 11.65 10.75 10.36
N SER A 353 12.88 10.94 9.90
CA SER A 353 13.58 9.93 9.13
C SER A 353 13.87 8.77 10.10
N ALA A 354 13.15 7.66 9.96
CA ALA A 354 13.57 6.40 10.54
C ALA A 354 14.73 5.87 9.69
N SER A 355 15.88 5.77 10.34
CA SER A 355 17.13 5.17 9.86
C SER A 355 17.14 3.66 10.02
#